data_AF-X1LPU8-F1
#
_entry.id   AF-X1LPU8-F1
#
_cell.length_a   1.000
_cell.length_b   1.000
_cell.length_c   1.000
_cell.angle_alpha   90.00
_cell.angle_beta   90.00
_cell.angle_gamma   90.00
#
_symmetry.space_group_name_H-M   'P 1'
#
loop_
_entity.id
_entity.type
_entity.pdbx_description
1 polymer ?
#
loop_
_entity_poly.entity_id
_entity_poly.type
_entity_poly.pdbx_seq_one_letter_code
_entity_poly.pdbx_strand_id
1 'polypeptide(L)' 'TEPFVINIGPQHPSTHGVFRMRLTLDGEVIVDVEPVLGYLHRGIEKLAEGRTYTQNIPFTDRLDYLASMTNNLAYV' A
#
# COMPACT_ATOMS: atom_id res chain seq x y z
N THR A 1 -5.80 -3.68 -32.29
CA THR A 1 -6.83 -2.89 -31.59
C THR A 1 -6.16 -1.62 -31.11
N GLU A 2 -6.91 -0.54 -30.82
CA GLU A 2 -6.29 0.69 -30.29
C GLU A 2 -6.13 0.57 -28.77
N PRO A 3 -4.94 0.88 -28.21
CA PRO A 3 -4.76 0.84 -26.77
C PRO A 3 -5.62 1.88 -26.05
N PHE A 4 -6.23 1.48 -24.94
CA PHE A 4 -7.03 2.37 -24.10
C PHE A 4 -6.66 2.22 -22.62
N VAL A 5 -7.06 3.21 -21.82
CA VAL A 5 -6.69 3.29 -20.40
C VAL A 5 -7.91 3.11 -19.51
N ILE A 6 -7.81 2.23 -18.51
CA ILE A 6 -8.81 2.04 -17.45
C ILE A 6 -8.18 2.35 -16.09
N ASN A 7 -8.95 3.02 -15.22
CA ASN A 7 -8.62 3.16 -13.81
C ASN A 7 -9.38 2.10 -12.99
N ILE A 8 -8.65 1.23 -12.30
CA ILE A 8 -9.21 0.28 -11.33
C ILE A 8 -8.88 0.77 -9.92
N GLY A 9 -9.89 0.79 -9.04
CA GLY A 9 -9.76 1.25 -7.66
C GLY A 9 -9.99 2.75 -7.47
N PRO A 10 -9.87 3.27 -6.23
CA PRO A 10 -9.50 2.56 -5.01
C PRO A 10 -10.66 1.79 -4.34
N GLN A 11 -11.91 1.97 -4.80
CA GLN A 11 -13.09 1.37 -4.18
C GLN A 11 -13.39 -0.06 -4.65
N HIS A 12 -12.70 -0.53 -5.69
CA HIS A 12 -13.00 -1.81 -6.33
C HIS A 12 -12.69 -2.99 -5.39
N PRO A 13 -13.60 -3.96 -5.16
CA PRO A 13 -13.41 -5.01 -4.15
C PRO A 13 -12.11 -5.82 -4.30
N SER A 14 -11.66 -6.07 -5.53
CA SER A 14 -10.44 -6.83 -5.82
C SER A 14 -9.14 -6.07 -5.55
N THR A 15 -9.20 -4.79 -5.12
CA THR A 15 -7.99 -4.03 -4.76
C THR A 15 -7.58 -4.24 -3.30
N HIS A 16 -8.33 -5.05 -2.54
CA HIS A 16 -8.01 -5.45 -1.16
C HIS A 16 -7.63 -4.27 -0.25
N GLY A 17 -8.35 -3.16 -0.38
CA GLY A 17 -8.05 -1.91 0.31
C GLY A 17 -7.85 -0.76 -0.68
N VAL A 18 -7.09 0.25 -0.26
CA VAL A 18 -6.94 1.52 -0.99
C VAL A 18 -5.81 1.47 -2.02
N PHE A 19 -5.99 0.62 -3.03
CA PHE A 19 -5.05 0.48 -4.13
C PHE A 19 -5.69 0.90 -5.45
N ARG A 20 -5.03 1.81 -6.17
CA ARG A 20 -5.46 2.26 -7.50
C ARG A 20 -4.43 1.83 -8.52
N MET A 21 -4.89 1.26 -9.63
CA MET A 21 -4.08 0.91 -10.79
C MET A 21 -4.63 1.62 -12.01
N ARG A 22 -3.74 2.25 -12.78
CA ARG A 22 -4.06 2.75 -14.11
C ARG A 22 -3.49 1.76 -15.12
N LEU A 23 -4.37 1.05 -15.81
CA LEU A 23 -4.04 -0.02 -16.74
C LEU A 23 -4.13 0.49 -18.17
N THR A 24 -3.12 0.20 -18.97
CA THR A 24 -3.17 0.37 -20.44
C THR A 24 -3.43 -1.01 -21.06
N LEU A 25 -4.55 -1.13 -21.77
CA LEU A 25 -5.03 -2.37 -22.35
C LEU A 25 -5.03 -2.29 -23.88
N ASP A 26 -4.60 -3.37 -24.53
CA ASP A 26 -4.88 -3.63 -25.95
C ASP A 26 -5.81 -4.84 -26.03
N GLY A 27 -7.12 -4.56 -26.12
CA GLY A 27 -8.15 -5.59 -25.96
C GLY A 27 -8.17 -6.13 -24.52
N GLU A 28 -7.93 -7.44 -24.36
CA GLU A 28 -7.87 -8.11 -23.05
C GLU A 28 -6.43 -8.24 -22.51
N VAL A 29 -5.43 -7.79 -23.27
CA VAL A 29 -4.02 -7.89 -22.90
C VAL A 29 -3.58 -6.62 -22.18
N ILE A 30 -2.92 -6.79 -21.04
CA ILE A 30 -2.29 -5.69 -20.30
C ILE A 30 -0.96 -5.35 -20.97
N VAL A 31 -0.84 -4.10 -21.43
CA VAL A 31 0.39 -3.57 -22.03
C VAL A 31 1.24 -2.86 -20.98
N ASP A 32 0.61 -2.13 -20.06
CA ASP A 32 1.28 -1.40 -18.99
C ASP A 32 0.39 -1.24 -17.74
N VAL A 33 1.02 -1.09 -16.59
CA VAL A 33 0.38 -0.89 -15.29
C VAL A 33 1.12 0.20 -14.50
N GLU A 34 0.42 1.28 -14.21
CA GLU A 34 0.88 2.33 -13.30
C GLU A 34 0.17 2.17 -11.93
N PRO A 35 0.85 1.59 -10.92
CA PRO A 35 0.30 1.49 -9.56
C PRO A 35 0.38 2.85 -8.86
N VAL A 36 -0.77 3.36 -8.41
CA VAL A 36 -0.87 4.60 -7.64
C VAL A 36 -0.99 4.22 -6.16
N LEU A 37 0.13 4.39 -5.45
CA LEU A 37 0.27 4.10 -4.02
C LEU A 37 0.14 5.37 -3.17
N GLY A 38 0.06 5.19 -1.84
CA GLY A 38 0.12 6.29 -0.88
C GLY A 38 -1.23 6.70 -0.27
N TYR A 39 -2.35 6.13 -0.70
CA TYR A 39 -3.67 6.39 -0.09
C TYR A 39 -3.75 5.99 1.41
N LEU A 40 -2.93 5.02 1.84
CA LEU A 40 -2.78 4.63 3.25
C LEU A 40 -1.46 5.12 3.87
N HIS A 41 -0.79 6.10 3.26
CA HIS A 41 0.42 6.67 3.85
C HIS A 41 0.07 7.45 5.12
N ARG A 42 0.70 7.07 6.24
CA ARG A 42 0.42 7.63 7.58
C ARG A 42 1.60 8.37 8.20
N GLY A 43 2.72 8.53 7.47
CA GLY A 43 3.91 9.22 7.99
C GLY A 43 4.51 8.56 9.24
N ILE A 44 4.44 7.23 9.35
CA ILE A 44 4.86 6.49 10.56
C ILE A 44 6.33 6.73 10.88
N GLU A 45 7.21 6.80 9.87
CA GLU A 45 8.63 7.10 10.05
C GLU A 45 8.84 8.49 10.67
N LYS A 46 8.11 9.50 10.18
CA LYS A 46 8.18 10.85 10.73
C LYS A 46 7.67 10.92 12.17
N LEU A 47 6.62 10.15 12.47
CA LEU A 47 6.12 10.01 13.84
C LEU A 47 7.15 9.32 14.75
N ALA A 48 7.91 8.36 14.23
CA ALA A 48 8.92 7.63 14.98
C ALA A 48 10.11 8.52 15.42
N GLU A 49 10.47 9.53 14.62
CA GLU A 49 11.55 10.48 14.95
C GLU A 49 11.33 11.23 16.27
N GLY A 50 10.07 11.49 16.63
CA GLY A 50 9.70 12.23 17.85
C GLY A 50 9.40 11.35 19.07
N ARG A 51 9.65 10.04 18.99
CA ARG A 51 9.25 9.05 20.00
C ARG A 51 10.45 8.23 20.46
N THR A 52 10.38 7.73 21.69
CA THR A 52 11.40 6.79 22.18
C THR A 52 11.24 5.42 21.51
N TYR A 53 12.32 4.62 21.51
CA TYR A 53 12.30 3.29 20.90
C TYR A 53 11.14 2.42 21.40
N THR A 54 10.88 2.41 22.71
CA THR A 54 9.77 1.64 23.30
C THR A 54 8.39 2.17 22.89
N GLN A 55 8.25 3.47 22.68
CA GLN A 55 6.98 4.09 22.23
C GLN A 55 6.64 3.75 20.78
N ASN A 56 7.60 3.30 19.98
CA ASN A 56 7.41 2.95 18.58
C ASN A 56 6.94 1.50 18.36
N ILE A 57 7.03 0.63 19.38
CA ILE A 57 6.58 -0.77 19.28
C ILE A 57 5.12 -0.89 18.79
N PRO A 58 4.14 -0.10 19.29
CA PRO A 58 2.77 -0.20 18.77
C PRO A 58 2.62 0.30 17.31
N PHE A 59 3.57 1.06 16.78
CA PHE A 59 3.56 1.51 15.39
C PHE A 59 4.10 0.45 14.44
N THR A 60 5.08 -0.35 14.88
CA THR A 60 5.63 -1.45 14.08
C THR A 60 4.60 -2.56 13.87
N ASP A 61 3.77 -2.86 14.86
CA ASP A 61 2.61 -3.76 14.74
C ASP A 61 1.65 -3.41 13.59
N ARG A 62 1.57 -2.13 13.24
CA ARG A 62 0.60 -1.58 12.27
C ARG A 62 1.15 -1.45 10.85
N LEU A 63 2.43 -1.78 10.63
CA LEU A 63 3.05 -1.74 9.31
C LEU A 63 2.52 -2.86 8.42
N ASP A 64 2.54 -4.10 8.91
CA ASP A 64 1.77 -5.21 8.37
C ASP A 64 0.76 -5.68 9.44
N TYR A 65 -0.50 -5.36 9.19
CA TYR A 65 -1.61 -5.62 10.10
C TYR A 65 -2.05 -7.09 10.12
N LEU A 66 -1.51 -7.96 9.25
CA LEU A 66 -1.75 -9.40 9.27
C LEU A 66 -0.69 -10.15 10.10
N ALA A 67 0.53 -9.60 10.20
CA ALA A 67 1.67 -10.22 10.86
C ALA A 67 2.35 -9.30 11.89
N SER A 68 1.56 -8.67 12.76
CA SER A 68 2.03 -7.67 13.74
C SER A 68 3.20 -8.16 14.61
N MET A 69 3.12 -9.38 15.15
CA MET A 69 4.18 -9.95 16.00
C MET A 69 5.53 -10.08 15.28
N THR A 70 5.53 -10.40 13.98
CA THR A 70 6.75 -10.50 13.18
C THR A 70 7.37 -9.11 12.96
N ASN A 71 6.56 -8.08 12.77
CA ASN A 71 7.08 -6.71 12.66
C ASN A 71 7.73 -6.23 13.95
N ASN A 72 7.11 -6.53 15.10
CA ASN A 72 7.71 -6.21 16.39
C ASN A 72 9.02 -6.96 16.61
N LEU A 73 9.07 -8.25 16.27
CA LEU A 73 10.30 -9.05 16.36
C LEU A 73 11.43 -8.48 15.50
N ALA A 74 11.13 -7.93 14.32
CA ALA A 74 12.13 -7.31 13.46
C ALA A 74 12.65 -5.97 14.00
N TYR A 75 11.88 -5.31 14.87
CA TYR A 75 12.21 -4.00 15.42
C TYR A 75 12.93 -4.05 16.77
N VAL A 76 12.59 -5.01 17.63
CA VAL A 76 13.09 -5.14 19.01
C VAL A 76 14.38 -5.94 19.10
#